data_AF-A0A812XUA8-F1
#
_entry.id   AF-A0A812XUA8-F1
#
_cell.length_a   1.000
_cell.length_b   1.000
_cell.length_c   1.000
_cell.angle_alpha   90.00
_cell.angle_beta   90.00
_cell.angle_gamma   90.00
#
_symmetry.space_group_name_H-M   'P 1'
#
loop_
_entity.id
_entity.type
_entity.pdbx_description
1 polymer ?
#
loop_
_entity_poly.entity_id
_entity_poly.type
_entity_poly.pdbx_seq_one_letter_code
_entity_poly.pdbx_strand_id
1 'polypeptide(L)'
;RLGFLQPTGIKSLDADTFRLQCFHTATGMKIFCVLLPPYIEVDSLLRQVYGLYSDYVLKNPFYELDMPIRFELFEREVQRALADFQR
;
A
#
# COMPACT_ATOMS: atom_id res chain seq x y z
N ARG A 1 -21.40 -6.70 13.75
CA ARG A 1 -19.99 -6.71 13.30
C ARG A 1 -19.98 -7.42 11.94
N LEU A 2 -19.95 -6.67 10.83
CA LEU A 2 -20.06 -7.22 9.47
C LEU A 2 -18.86 -8.15 9.17
N GLY A 3 -19.03 -9.45 9.40
CA GLY A 3 -17.97 -10.46 9.20
C GLY A 3 -17.56 -10.66 7.73
N PHE A 4 -18.38 -10.19 6.78
CA PHE A 4 -18.13 -10.33 5.34
C PHE A 4 -17.11 -9.33 4.77
N LEU A 5 -16.63 -8.37 5.56
CA LEU A 5 -15.56 -7.45 5.16
C LEU A 5 -14.17 -7.93 5.62
N GLN A 6 -14.05 -9.11 6.23
CA GLN A 6 -12.72 -9.63 6.57
C GLN A 6 -12.03 -10.12 5.29
N PRO A 7 -10.89 -9.55 4.91
CA PRO A 7 -10.15 -10.01 3.74
C PRO A 7 -9.67 -11.45 4.02
N THR A 8 -10.18 -12.40 3.23
CA THR A 8 -9.83 -13.83 3.27
C THR A 8 -8.51 -14.13 2.55
N GLY A 9 -7.84 -13.10 2.03
CA GLY A 9 -6.57 -13.20 1.30
C GLY A 9 -5.33 -13.21 2.18
N ILE A 10 -4.20 -13.53 1.55
CA ILE A 10 -2.87 -13.54 2.18
C ILE A 10 -2.52 -12.13 2.68
N LYS A 11 -2.11 -12.04 3.96
CA LYS A 11 -1.70 -10.77 4.60
C LYS A 11 -0.20 -10.63 4.77
N SER A 12 0.50 -11.75 4.99
CA SER A 12 1.94 -11.79 5.13
C SER A 12 2.48 -13.07 4.52
N LEU A 13 3.64 -12.97 3.88
CA LEU A 13 4.42 -14.10 3.40
C LEU A 13 5.85 -13.90 3.92
N ASP A 14 6.30 -14.84 4.73
CA ASP A 14 7.62 -14.81 5.33
C ASP A 14 8.56 -15.70 4.51
N ALA A 15 9.66 -15.12 4.06
CA ALA A 15 10.77 -15.82 3.43
C ALA A 15 12.05 -15.65 4.28
N ASP A 16 13.10 -16.37 3.93
CA ASP A 16 14.36 -16.39 4.70
C ASP A 16 15.04 -15.01 4.76
N THR A 17 14.90 -14.21 3.69
CA THR A 17 15.59 -12.92 3.54
C THR A 17 14.67 -11.71 3.55
N PHE A 18 13.36 -11.91 3.41
CA PHE A 18 12.39 -10.82 3.39
C PHE A 18 11.01 -11.28 3.86
N ARG A 19 10.19 -10.32 4.29
CA ARG A 19 8.77 -10.50 4.55
C ARG A 19 7.99 -9.65 3.56
N LEU A 20 7.01 -10.25 2.90
CA LEU A 20 6.08 -9.55 2.02
C LEU A 20 4.77 -9.35 2.76
N GLN A 21 4.44 -8.09 3.06
CA GLN A 21 3.18 -7.72 3.69
C GLN A 21 2.20 -7.20 2.64
N CYS A 22 0.95 -7.66 2.70
CA CYS A 22 -0.10 -7.33 1.75
C CYS A 22 -1.25 -6.60 2.44
N PHE A 23 -1.56 -5.41 1.97
CA PHE A 23 -2.77 -4.67 2.31
C PHE A 23 -3.79 -4.80 1.19
N HIS A 24 -4.97 -5.34 1.51
CA HIS A 24 -6.07 -5.54 0.57
C HIS A 24 -7.22 -4.58 0.89
N THR A 25 -7.66 -3.81 -0.11
CA THR A 25 -8.75 -2.85 0.02
C THR A 25 -10.09 -3.50 -0.32
N ALA A 26 -11.20 -2.93 0.17
CA ALA A 26 -12.54 -3.40 -0.18
C ALA A 26 -12.88 -3.25 -1.68
N THR A 27 -12.14 -2.40 -2.41
CA THR A 27 -12.27 -2.20 -3.86
C THR A 27 -11.51 -3.24 -4.68
N GLY A 28 -10.81 -4.18 -4.04
CA GLY A 28 -10.08 -5.25 -4.73
C GLY A 28 -8.60 -4.96 -4.97
N MET A 29 -8.12 -3.73 -4.70
CA MET A 29 -6.71 -3.36 -4.86
C MET A 29 -5.83 -4.04 -3.80
N LYS A 30 -4.60 -4.37 -4.18
CA LYS A 30 -3.59 -4.96 -3.29
C LYS A 30 -2.33 -4.12 -3.32
N ILE A 31 -1.87 -3.70 -2.14
CA ILE A 31 -0.61 -2.99 -1.97
C ILE A 31 0.34 -3.94 -1.25
N PHE A 32 1.50 -4.18 -1.85
CA PHE A 32 2.53 -5.05 -1.28
C PHE A 32 3.69 -4.20 -0.78
N CYS A 33 4.19 -4.51 0.41
CA CYS A 33 5.41 -3.97 0.97
C CYS A 33 6.40 -5.12 1.19
N VAL A 34 7.63 -4.94 0.73
CA VAL A 34 8.73 -5.88 0.97
C VAL A 34 9.57 -5.31 2.09
N LEU A 35 9.70 -6.08 3.17
CA LEU A 35 10.50 -5.74 4.33
C LEU A 35 11.73 -6.64 4.39
N LEU A 36 12.86 -6.04 4.78
CA LEU A 36 14.05 -6.78 5.19
C LEU A 36 14.09 -6.86 6.73
N PRO A 37 14.74 -7.88 7.31
CA PRO A 37 14.93 -7.97 8.75
C PRO A 37 15.69 -6.74 9.32
N PRO A 38 15.33 -6.23 10.52
CA PRO A 38 14.26 -6.69 11.40
C PRO A 38 12.87 -6.25 10.92
N TYR A 39 11.90 -7.17 10.98
CA TYR A 39 10.54 -6.89 10.52
C TYR A 39 9.77 -5.98 11.48
N ILE A 40 9.17 -4.92 10.95
CA ILE A 40 8.30 -3.97 11.66
C ILE A 40 6.89 -3.98 11.08
N GLU A 41 5.90 -3.55 11.87
CA GLU A 41 4.51 -3.46 11.41
C GLU A 41 4.34 -2.29 10.44
N VAL A 42 4.01 -2.56 9.17
CA VAL A 42 3.82 -1.53 8.13
C VAL A 42 2.35 -1.25 7.80
N ASP A 43 1.40 -1.74 8.59
CA ASP A 43 -0.03 -1.53 8.35
C ASP A 43 -0.43 -0.05 8.29
N SER A 44 0.17 0.80 9.12
CA SER A 44 -0.05 2.25 9.12
C SER A 44 0.46 2.89 7.84
N LEU A 45 1.68 2.56 7.43
CA LEU A 45 2.30 3.01 6.19
C LEU A 45 1.48 2.58 4.97
N LEU A 46 1.05 1.32 4.89
CA LEU A 46 0.24 0.79 3.78
C LEU A 46 -1.11 1.53 3.67
N ARG A 47 -1.75 1.84 4.79
CA ARG A 47 -2.98 2.65 4.81
C ARG A 47 -2.73 4.10 4.37
N GLN A 48 -1.60 4.68 4.77
CA GLN A 48 -1.21 6.03 4.35
C GLN A 48 -0.96 6.08 2.84
N VAL A 49 -0.25 5.09 2.28
CA VAL A 49 -0.04 4.96 0.82
C VAL A 49 -1.37 4.80 0.08
N TYR A 50 -2.33 4.06 0.64
CA TYR A 50 -3.68 3.98 0.07
C TYR A 50 -4.41 5.34 0.08
N GLY A 51 -4.23 6.14 1.12
CA GLY A 51 -4.72 7.52 1.17
C GLY A 51 -4.11 8.38 0.05
N LEU A 52 -2.79 8.33 -0.11
CA LEU A 52 -2.08 9.03 -1.19
C LEU A 52 -2.54 8.58 -2.58
N TYR A 53 -2.76 7.28 -2.78
CA TYR A 53 -3.32 6.75 -4.02
C TYR A 53 -4.70 7.35 -4.30
N SER A 54 -5.55 7.43 -3.28
CA SER A 54 -6.89 8.03 -3.42
C SER A 54 -6.82 9.51 -3.79
N ASP A 55 -5.86 10.26 -3.22
CA ASP A 55 -5.74 11.70 -3.44
C ASP A 55 -5.12 12.08 -4.78
N TYR A 56 -4.07 11.38 -5.20
CA TYR A 56 -3.31 11.74 -6.40
C TYR A 56 -3.74 10.98 -7.66
N VAL A 57 -4.28 9.77 -7.49
CA VAL A 57 -4.66 8.90 -8.61
C VAL A 57 -6.17 8.95 -8.84
N LEU A 58 -6.98 8.60 -7.82
CA LEU A 58 -8.44 8.48 -8.01
C LEU A 58 -9.15 9.83 -8.19
N LYS A 59 -8.61 10.93 -7.66
CA LYS A 59 -9.16 12.26 -7.89
C LYS A 59 -8.79 12.85 -9.24
N ASN A 60 -7.88 12.23 -10.00
CA ASN A 60 -7.51 12.72 -11.31
C ASN A 60 -8.55 12.26 -12.35
N PRO A 61 -9.35 13.18 -12.95
CA PRO A 61 -10.41 12.82 -13.89
C PRO A 61 -9.88 12.25 -15.22
N PHE A 62 -8.57 12.37 -15.49
CA PHE A 62 -7.92 11.88 -16.70
C PHE A 62 -7.17 10.55 -16.49
N TYR A 63 -7.23 9.99 -15.27
CA TYR A 63 -6.58 8.71 -15.00
C TYR A 63 -7.52 7.56 -15.33
N GLU A 64 -7.08 6.69 -16.24
CA GLU A 64 -7.74 5.42 -16.52
C GLU A 64 -7.24 4.36 -15.53
N LEU A 65 -8.18 3.63 -14.93
CA LEU A 65 -7.86 2.47 -14.09
C LEU A 65 -7.11 1.42 -14.92
N ASP A 66 -6.28 0.62 -14.26
CA ASP A 66 -5.40 -0.41 -14.87
C ASP A 66 -4.22 0.11 -15.71
N MET A 67 -4.01 1.43 -15.81
CA MET A 67 -2.79 2.01 -16.38
C MET A 67 -1.71 2.21 -15.31
N PRO A 68 -0.40 2.15 -15.66
CA PRO A 68 0.66 2.41 -14.70
C PRO A 68 0.55 3.85 -14.14
N ILE A 69 0.69 3.97 -12.82
CA ILE A 69 0.70 5.26 -12.13
C ILE A 69 2.02 5.97 -12.47
N ARG A 70 1.96 7.14 -13.12
CA ARG A 70 3.14 7.93 -13.54
C ARG A 70 3.06 9.38 -13.06
N PHE A 71 2.53 9.57 -11.86
CA PHE A 71 2.37 10.90 -11.29
C PHE A 71 3.54 11.20 -10.35
N GLU A 72 4.38 12.16 -10.74
CA GLU A 72 5.55 12.57 -9.96
C GLU A 72 5.18 13.02 -8.53
N LEU A 73 4.02 13.67 -8.38
CA LEU A 73 3.52 14.08 -7.07
C LEU A 73 3.21 12.87 -6.17
N PHE A 74 2.58 11.82 -6.72
CA PHE A 74 2.31 10.59 -5.99
C PHE A 74 3.61 9.93 -5.56
N GLU A 75 4.57 9.78 -6.48
CA GLU A 75 5.88 9.18 -6.18
C GLU A 75 6.61 9.96 -5.07
N ARG A 76 6.64 11.29 -5.16
CA ARG A 76 7.28 12.14 -4.16
C ARG A 76 6.66 11.99 -2.77
N GLU A 77 5.33 12.01 -2.66
CA GLU A 77 4.69 11.89 -1.35
C GLU A 77 4.81 10.47 -0.77
N VAL A 78 4.83 9.42 -1.61
CA VAL A 78 5.11 8.05 -1.15
C VAL A 78 6.54 7.94 -0.62
N GLN A 79 7.53 8.51 -1.33
CA GLN A 79 8.92 8.56 -0.86
C GLN A 79 9.05 9.29 0.47
N ARG A 80 8.32 10.40 0.64
CA ARG A 80 8.28 11.13 1.91
C ARG A 80 7.67 10.30 3.04
N ALA A 81 6.53 9.64 2.80
CA ALA A 81 5.90 8.77 3.78
C ALA A 81 6.82 7.62 4.21
N LEU A 82 7.57 7.03 3.26
CA LEU A 82 8.57 6.01 3.54
C LEU A 82 9.71 6.56 4.40
N ALA A 83 10.25 7.73 4.05
CA ALA A 83 11.33 8.36 4.81
C ALA A 83 10.89 8.72 6.24
N ASP A 84 9.67 9.21 6.41
CA ASP A 84 9.11 9.53 7.73
C ASP A 84 8.84 8.27 8.56
N PHE A 85 8.47 7.15 7.93
CA PHE A 85 8.27 5.86 8.60
C PHE A 85 9.58 5.18 9.03
N GLN A 86 10.69 5.46 8.32
CA GLN A 86 12.02 4.94 8.65
C GLN A 86 12.74 5.74 9.76
N ARG A 87 12.21 6.90 10.16
CA ARG A 87 12.72 7.67 11.29
C ARG A 87 12.27 7.09 12.62
#